data_AF-A0A1C5I8N4-F1
#
_entry.id   AF-A0A1C5I8N4-F1
#
_cell.length_a   1.000
_cell.length_b   1.000
_cell.length_c   1.000
_cell.angle_alpha   90.00
_cell.angle_beta   90.00
_cell.angle_gamma   90.00
#
_symmetry.space_group_name_H-M   'P 1'
#
loop_
_entity.id
_entity.type
_entity.pdbx_description
1 polymer ?
#
loop_
_entity_poly.entity_id
_entity_poly.type
_entity_poly.pdbx_seq_one_letter_code
_entity_poly.pdbx_strand_id
1 'polypeptide(L)'
;MQIPEMAGGLMPKVALGYSSQSVDGRTSATNNQASWIGDGWDYSAGSITRSYANCRQDATSGANNTTHRTADLCWGSDNATLSLGGMTTELVYANGSWTTANGDGSRIELKTDASNGDADGEHWIVTTRDGTKYHFGLNELPGWSTGDPVTNSVLTVPVYGNHPGEPCYKAGNWAGSVCTRAWRWNLDYVEDVHSNAMSLWWARESNYYARNFNFKAPVKYDRAGYLTRIDYGQRRGNVYSAAPLARVTFDVAERCFTEGTTTCSEANFTSKDPAKYRIWYDTPADLRCADKQKCWNAGPSFFSRKRLTKITTWAQRQQGSTSLQAVDDYQLKQSFPTLRTGPNTALWLESVTRSGYGVTGDRITLNPVRFAANVDDMPNRVRNDNRPGFSRLRIGRVVNEYGGETVVTYKQPTGACATGTGLPNDPKDPAVTAALKANTRLCYPAFWHPDPAEESIDWFHKYVVESVEEVPAVDGPFNVRTVYEYGTPGWKLAEQEFTKKSTRTWSQFAGFDQVTVLTGENEAAPGAGRRCPSPATSGAWATPCR
;
A
#
# COMPACT_ATOMS: atom_id res chain seq x y z
N MET A 1 0.09 5.22 -17.15
CA MET A 1 -1.13 5.55 -17.94
C MET A 1 -0.84 6.82 -18.72
N GLN A 2 -1.50 7.07 -19.85
CA GLN A 2 -1.29 8.32 -20.59
C GLN A 2 -2.06 9.45 -19.89
N ILE A 3 -1.38 10.55 -19.61
CA ILE A 3 -1.91 11.74 -18.97
C ILE A 3 -1.73 12.90 -19.94
N PRO A 4 -2.75 13.75 -20.17
CA PRO A 4 -2.62 14.91 -21.06
C PRO A 4 -1.45 15.79 -20.66
N GLU A 5 -0.57 16.08 -21.62
CA GLU A 5 0.59 16.93 -21.37
C GLU A 5 0.20 18.39 -21.18
N MET A 6 0.87 19.08 -20.25
CA MET A 6 0.61 20.49 -19.95
C MET A 6 1.87 21.33 -20.09
N ALA A 7 1.68 22.57 -20.52
CA ALA A 7 2.75 23.56 -20.53
C ALA A 7 3.30 23.75 -19.10
N GLY A 8 4.63 23.78 -18.98
CA GLY A 8 5.32 23.93 -17.68
C GLY A 8 5.84 22.63 -17.07
N GLY A 9 5.43 21.45 -17.55
CA GLY A 9 6.07 20.17 -17.23
C GLY A 9 5.70 19.53 -15.89
N LEU A 10 5.14 20.27 -14.92
CA LEU A 10 4.64 19.70 -13.67
C LEU A 10 3.34 18.92 -13.90
N MET A 11 3.45 17.59 -13.97
CA MET A 11 2.35 16.68 -14.29
C MET A 11 2.31 15.48 -13.33
N PRO A 12 1.11 14.95 -13.03
CA PRO A 12 1.00 13.77 -12.18
C PRO A 12 1.50 12.53 -12.92
N LYS A 13 2.19 11.64 -12.19
CA LYS A 13 2.49 10.28 -12.66
C LYS A 13 1.47 9.32 -12.08
N VAL A 14 0.55 8.84 -12.92
CA VAL A 14 -0.43 7.81 -12.54
C VAL A 14 -0.02 6.47 -13.15
N ALA A 15 0.41 5.55 -12.28
CA ALA A 15 0.85 4.21 -12.65
C ALA A 15 0.27 3.20 -11.66
N LEU A 16 -0.45 2.21 -12.18
CA LEU A 16 -0.87 1.05 -11.41
C LEU A 16 0.32 0.07 -11.40
N GLY A 17 1.01 -0.03 -10.26
CA GLY A 17 2.15 -0.91 -10.09
C GLY A 17 1.69 -2.27 -9.57
N TYR A 18 2.24 -3.35 -10.10
CA TYR A 18 2.03 -4.71 -9.57
C TYR A 18 3.32 -5.27 -8.98
N SER A 19 3.23 -5.89 -7.80
CA SER A 19 4.30 -6.66 -7.18
C SER A 19 3.72 -7.92 -6.54
N SER A 20 4.08 -9.08 -7.08
CA SER A 20 3.72 -10.39 -6.53
C SER A 20 4.24 -10.60 -5.11
N GLN A 21 5.34 -9.94 -4.74
CA GLN A 21 5.92 -10.05 -3.41
C GLN A 21 5.16 -9.25 -2.35
N SER A 22 4.31 -8.29 -2.76
CA SER A 22 3.54 -7.48 -1.82
C SER A 22 2.37 -8.23 -1.16
N VAL A 23 2.03 -9.41 -1.70
CA VAL A 23 1.01 -10.29 -1.12
C VAL A 23 1.61 -11.39 -0.23
N ASP A 24 2.92 -11.66 -0.34
CA ASP A 24 3.63 -12.56 0.56
C ASP A 24 3.50 -12.06 2.01
N GLY A 25 3.22 -12.95 2.97
CA GLY A 25 3.13 -12.57 4.38
C GLY A 25 1.86 -11.84 4.82
N ARG A 26 0.89 -11.62 3.92
CA ARG A 26 -0.45 -11.15 4.32
C ARG A 26 -1.19 -12.27 5.06
N THR A 27 -1.41 -12.10 6.37
CA THR A 27 -2.06 -13.06 7.28
C THR A 27 -3.27 -12.45 7.98
N SER A 28 -3.87 -13.13 8.97
CA SER A 28 -4.87 -12.53 9.84
C SER A 28 -4.31 -11.51 10.85
N ALA A 29 -2.99 -11.53 11.11
CA ALA A 29 -2.34 -10.64 12.08
C ALA A 29 -1.81 -9.34 11.45
N THR A 30 -1.87 -9.22 10.13
CA THR A 30 -1.46 -8.03 9.36
C THR A 30 -2.68 -7.33 8.78
N ASN A 31 -2.56 -6.05 8.42
CA ASN A 31 -3.53 -5.46 7.51
C ASN A 31 -3.44 -6.19 6.16
N ASN A 32 -4.47 -6.98 5.86
CA ASN A 32 -4.47 -7.96 4.78
C ASN A 32 -5.49 -7.62 3.68
N GLN A 33 -6.09 -6.43 3.77
CA GLN A 33 -6.96 -5.89 2.74
C GLN A 33 -6.12 -5.55 1.51
N ALA A 34 -6.59 -5.96 0.33
CA ALA A 34 -6.02 -5.54 -0.95
C ALA A 34 -6.09 -4.02 -1.10
N SER A 35 -5.25 -3.43 -1.96
CA SER A 35 -5.44 -2.02 -2.30
C SER A 35 -6.83 -1.82 -2.94
N TRP A 36 -7.24 -0.57 -3.11
CA TRP A 36 -8.44 -0.22 -3.88
C TRP A 36 -8.41 -0.67 -5.34
N ILE A 37 -7.25 -1.06 -5.89
CA ILE A 37 -7.10 -1.59 -7.25
C ILE A 37 -7.25 -3.11 -7.24
N GLY A 38 -6.56 -3.79 -6.33
CA GLY A 38 -6.54 -5.25 -6.22
C GLY A 38 -5.32 -5.74 -5.44
N ASP A 39 -5.30 -7.02 -5.11
CA ASP A 39 -4.21 -7.66 -4.40
C ASP A 39 -2.95 -7.71 -5.28
N GLY A 40 -1.81 -7.37 -4.71
CA GLY A 40 -0.56 -7.21 -5.47
C GLY A 40 -0.44 -5.89 -6.23
N TRP A 41 -1.53 -5.13 -6.40
CA TRP A 41 -1.54 -3.85 -7.10
C TRP A 41 -1.50 -2.68 -6.12
N ASP A 42 -0.84 -1.59 -6.51
CA ASP A 42 -0.90 -0.34 -5.76
C ASP A 42 -0.78 0.90 -6.67
N TYR A 43 -1.29 2.02 -6.14
CA TYR A 43 -1.01 3.35 -6.63
C TYR A 43 -1.07 4.31 -5.44
N SER A 44 0.06 4.95 -5.15
CA SER A 44 0.16 5.99 -4.14
C SER A 44 0.58 7.30 -4.80
N ALA A 45 -0.25 8.32 -4.69
CA ALA A 45 0.11 9.67 -5.11
C ALA A 45 1.18 10.30 -4.21
N GLY A 46 1.34 9.77 -3.00
CA GLY A 46 2.31 10.19 -2.01
C GLY A 46 1.65 10.43 -0.65
N SER A 47 2.35 10.05 0.42
CA SER A 47 1.92 10.32 1.79
C SER A 47 3.08 10.26 2.76
N ILE A 48 2.97 10.97 3.87
CA ILE A 48 3.75 10.71 5.08
C ILE A 48 2.82 10.05 6.10
N THR A 49 3.26 8.97 6.74
CA THR A 49 2.51 8.27 7.79
C THR A 49 3.30 8.22 9.08
N ARG A 50 2.62 8.37 10.21
CA ARG A 50 3.17 8.14 11.55
C ARG A 50 2.58 6.86 12.12
N SER A 51 3.44 6.02 12.69
CA SER A 51 3.02 4.86 13.47
C SER A 51 2.92 5.25 14.94
N TYR A 52 2.01 4.63 15.67
CA TYR A 52 1.82 4.87 17.10
C TYR A 52 2.04 3.58 17.89
N ALA A 53 2.53 3.73 19.11
CA ALA A 53 2.70 2.61 20.03
C ALA A 53 1.33 2.06 20.46
N ASN A 54 1.27 0.76 20.76
CA ASN A 54 0.10 0.18 21.41
C ASN A 54 0.13 0.51 22.91
N CYS A 55 -0.88 1.20 23.42
CA CYS A 55 -0.89 1.66 24.82
C CYS A 55 -0.80 0.53 25.86
N ARG A 56 -1.28 -0.68 25.54
CA ARG A 56 -1.16 -1.84 26.43
C ARG A 56 0.28 -2.33 26.52
N GLN A 57 1.04 -2.24 25.43
CA GLN A 57 2.46 -2.60 25.40
C GLN A 57 3.33 -1.48 26.00
N ASP A 58 2.90 -0.23 25.84
CA ASP A 58 3.60 0.95 26.31
C ASP A 58 3.22 1.38 27.75
N ALA A 59 2.38 0.59 28.43
CA ALA A 59 2.06 0.77 29.85
C ALA A 59 3.22 0.33 30.76
N THR A 60 4.36 1.00 30.62
CA THR A 60 5.64 0.72 31.29
C THR A 60 5.93 1.71 32.41
N SER A 61 7.15 1.68 32.96
CA SER A 61 7.53 2.55 34.09
C SER A 61 7.42 4.03 33.73
N GLY A 62 6.75 4.82 34.59
CA GLY A 62 6.51 6.25 34.35
C GLY A 62 5.23 6.56 33.59
N ALA A 63 4.58 5.54 33.01
CA ALA A 63 3.30 5.70 32.32
C ALA A 63 2.15 5.98 33.31
N ASN A 64 1.22 6.88 32.96
CA ASN A 64 0.03 7.15 33.78
C ASN A 64 -1.11 6.11 33.60
N ASN A 65 -0.85 5.01 32.86
CA ASN A 65 -1.80 3.94 32.55
C ASN A 65 -1.29 2.52 32.91
N THR A 66 -0.29 2.39 33.78
CA THR A 66 0.35 1.09 34.15
C THR A 66 -0.65 -0.01 34.57
N THR A 67 -1.74 0.37 35.24
CA THR A 67 -2.84 -0.51 35.68
C THR A 67 -4.06 -0.51 34.75
N HIS A 68 -4.04 0.30 33.70
CA HIS A 68 -5.16 0.49 32.76
C HIS A 68 -4.70 0.32 31.31
N ARG A 69 -4.38 -0.93 30.96
CA ARG A 69 -3.75 -1.28 29.69
C ARG A 69 -4.78 -1.42 28.55
N THR A 70 -5.00 -0.33 27.81
CA THR A 70 -5.99 -0.29 26.71
C THR A 70 -5.38 -0.64 25.36
N ALA A 71 -6.24 -0.92 24.37
CA ALA A 71 -5.83 -1.09 22.97
C ALA A 71 -5.79 0.24 22.19
N ASP A 72 -5.76 1.37 22.90
CA ASP A 72 -5.59 2.70 22.29
C ASP A 72 -4.18 2.85 21.67
N LEU A 73 -4.04 3.91 20.87
CA LEU A 73 -2.76 4.34 20.32
C LEU A 73 -2.09 5.34 21.27
N CYS A 74 -0.83 5.10 21.60
CA CYS A 74 0.01 5.95 22.43
C CYS A 74 1.10 6.57 21.58
N TRP A 75 1.59 7.75 21.98
CA TRP A 75 2.55 8.54 21.22
C TRP A 75 3.80 7.73 20.85
N GLY A 76 4.50 7.17 21.83
CA GLY A 76 5.76 6.46 21.63
C GLY A 76 6.89 7.43 21.31
N SER A 77 7.18 7.68 20.03
CA SER A 77 8.31 8.48 19.59
C SER A 77 8.00 9.29 18.32
N ASP A 78 8.86 10.27 18.04
CA ASP A 78 8.88 10.97 16.76
C ASP A 78 9.35 10.03 15.64
N ASN A 79 8.38 9.53 14.89
CA ASN A 79 8.61 8.68 13.72
C ASN A 79 7.75 9.14 12.54
N ALA A 80 8.22 8.87 11.33
CA ALA A 80 7.43 9.03 10.13
C ALA A 80 7.99 8.16 8.99
N THR A 81 7.15 7.81 8.03
CA THR A 81 7.53 7.11 6.80
C THR A 81 7.01 7.90 5.61
N LEU A 82 7.91 8.27 4.69
CA LEU A 82 7.59 8.95 3.44
C LEU A 82 7.36 7.90 2.35
N SER A 83 6.23 8.03 1.65
CA SER A 83 5.98 7.40 0.35
C SER A 83 5.85 8.50 -0.71
N LEU A 84 6.74 8.52 -1.70
CA LEU A 84 6.73 9.52 -2.77
C LEU A 84 7.40 8.96 -4.03
N GLY A 85 6.74 9.11 -5.19
CA GLY A 85 7.35 8.74 -6.48
C GLY A 85 7.73 7.26 -6.61
N GLY A 86 7.03 6.35 -5.93
CA GLY A 86 7.35 4.92 -5.90
C GLY A 86 8.46 4.54 -4.90
N MET A 87 9.06 5.50 -4.21
CA MET A 87 9.97 5.25 -3.10
C MET A 87 9.20 5.25 -1.78
N THR A 88 9.62 4.39 -0.85
CA THR A 88 9.18 4.42 0.55
C THR A 88 10.42 4.43 1.44
N THR A 89 10.55 5.40 2.33
CA THR A 89 11.70 5.54 3.24
C THR A 89 11.27 6.07 4.60
N GLU A 90 11.93 5.59 5.65
CA GLU A 90 11.74 6.15 6.98
C GLU A 90 12.31 7.57 7.05
N LEU A 91 11.64 8.43 7.80
CA LEU A 91 12.13 9.74 8.18
C LEU A 91 12.70 9.62 9.60
N VAL A 92 13.96 10.01 9.76
CA VAL A 92 14.70 9.92 11.00
C VAL A 92 14.76 11.31 11.63
N TYR A 93 14.30 11.41 12.88
CA TYR A 93 14.44 12.63 13.68
C TYR A 93 15.70 12.57 14.53
N ALA A 94 16.64 13.49 14.31
CA ALA A 94 17.86 13.60 15.08
C ALA A 94 18.32 15.06 15.19
N ASN A 95 18.78 15.47 16.38
CA ASN A 95 19.30 16.81 16.66
C ASN A 95 18.36 17.95 16.23
N GLY A 96 17.05 17.76 16.40
CA GLY A 96 16.05 18.78 16.03
C GLY A 96 15.70 18.82 14.55
N SER A 97 16.17 17.87 13.74
CA SER A 97 15.98 17.85 12.28
C SER A 97 15.49 16.50 11.76
N TRP A 98 14.69 16.54 10.70
CA TRP A 98 14.22 15.35 9.99
C TRP A 98 15.07 15.10 8.74
N THR A 99 15.46 13.84 8.52
CA THR A 99 16.19 13.40 7.33
C THR A 99 15.62 12.09 6.80
N THR A 100 15.86 11.77 5.53
CA THR A 100 15.49 10.48 4.94
C THR A 100 16.52 9.41 5.31
N ALA A 101 16.08 8.22 5.76
CA ALA A 101 16.98 7.12 6.13
C ALA A 101 17.86 6.63 4.96
N ASN A 102 17.38 6.73 3.72
CA ASN A 102 18.14 6.36 2.52
C ASN A 102 19.15 7.44 2.05
N GLY A 103 19.16 8.63 2.66
CA GLY A 103 20.05 9.73 2.30
C GLY A 103 19.88 10.27 0.88
N ASP A 104 18.66 10.33 0.34
CA ASP A 104 18.41 10.76 -1.04
C ASP A 104 18.70 12.26 -1.34
N GLY A 105 19.00 13.03 -0.29
CA GLY A 105 19.33 14.45 -0.36
C GLY A 105 18.11 15.38 -0.36
N SER A 106 16.92 14.87 -0.11
CA SER A 106 15.72 15.68 0.09
C SER A 106 15.78 16.43 1.41
N ARG A 107 15.28 17.67 1.43
CA ARG A 107 15.11 18.46 2.66
C ARG A 107 13.70 18.23 3.20
N ILE A 108 13.62 17.85 4.48
CA ILE A 108 12.37 17.53 5.16
C ILE A 108 12.06 18.62 6.19
N GLU A 109 10.87 19.18 6.12
CA GLU A 109 10.36 20.12 7.12
C GLU A 109 9.04 19.63 7.70
N LEU A 110 8.94 19.69 9.03
CA LEU A 110 7.68 19.61 9.76
C LEU A 110 7.28 21.03 10.18
N LYS A 111 6.03 21.39 9.94
CA LYS A 111 5.39 22.67 10.28
C LYS A 111 4.13 22.39 11.10
N THR A 112 3.61 23.37 11.84
CA THR A 112 2.55 23.20 12.87
C THR A 112 1.48 24.29 12.82
N ASP A 113 1.29 24.91 11.67
CA ASP A 113 0.42 26.07 11.47
C ASP A 113 -0.74 25.81 10.50
N ALA A 114 -1.02 24.54 10.14
CA ALA A 114 -2.12 24.20 9.26
C ALA A 114 -3.46 24.00 9.98
N SER A 115 -4.55 24.40 9.33
CA SER A 115 -5.93 24.05 9.73
C SER A 115 -6.35 22.76 9.03
N ASN A 116 -6.01 21.61 9.62
CA ASN A 116 -6.19 20.29 8.99
C ASN A 116 -6.84 19.21 9.89
N GLY A 117 -7.22 19.59 11.11
CA GLY A 117 -7.86 18.70 12.09
C GLY A 117 -6.90 17.93 13.00
N ASP A 118 -5.59 17.98 12.73
CA ASP A 118 -4.57 17.61 13.72
C ASP A 118 -4.54 18.64 14.86
N ALA A 119 -4.31 18.19 16.09
CA ALA A 119 -4.31 19.07 17.26
C ALA A 119 -3.23 20.16 17.22
N ASP A 120 -2.10 19.90 16.56
CA ASP A 120 -0.97 20.82 16.47
C ASP A 120 -0.80 21.37 15.05
N GLY A 121 -1.77 21.15 14.16
CA GLY A 121 -1.70 21.64 12.77
C GLY A 121 -0.50 21.11 11.99
N GLU A 122 -0.01 19.91 12.34
CA GLU A 122 1.19 19.34 11.73
C GLU A 122 1.00 19.16 10.21
N HIS A 123 1.97 19.58 9.42
CA HIS A 123 2.07 19.28 7.99
C HIS A 123 3.53 19.25 7.54
N TRP A 124 3.78 18.61 6.40
CA TRP A 124 5.15 18.34 5.96
C TRP A 124 5.46 18.98 4.61
N ILE A 125 6.71 19.40 4.45
CA ILE A 125 7.25 19.86 3.18
C ILE A 125 8.49 19.02 2.87
N VAL A 126 8.46 18.32 1.75
CA VAL A 126 9.62 17.59 1.20
C VAL A 126 10.11 18.35 -0.02
N THR A 127 11.33 18.88 0.04
CA THR A 127 11.96 19.54 -1.11
C THR A 127 12.98 18.60 -1.73
N THR A 128 12.74 18.17 -2.97
CA THR A 128 13.66 17.30 -3.71
C THR A 128 14.83 18.11 -4.28
N ARG A 129 15.88 17.43 -4.74
CA ARG A 129 17.13 18.05 -5.22
C ARG A 129 16.96 18.98 -6.43
N ASP A 130 15.89 18.80 -7.20
CA ASP A 130 15.50 19.67 -8.32
C ASP A 130 14.79 20.97 -7.87
N GLY A 131 14.54 21.12 -6.57
CA GLY A 131 13.85 22.27 -5.98
C GLY A 131 12.33 22.14 -5.92
N THR A 132 11.75 21.05 -6.43
CA THR A 132 10.30 20.79 -6.34
C THR A 132 9.90 20.58 -4.88
N LYS A 133 8.83 21.23 -4.44
CA LYS A 133 8.28 21.09 -3.09
C LYS A 133 7.00 20.28 -3.12
N TYR A 134 6.97 19.23 -2.31
CA TYR A 134 5.82 18.37 -2.08
C TYR A 134 5.29 18.65 -0.69
N HIS A 135 4.06 19.14 -0.61
CA HIS A 135 3.37 19.48 0.63
C HIS A 135 2.40 18.36 0.99
N PHE A 136 2.45 17.91 2.24
CA PHE A 136 1.60 16.84 2.74
C PHE A 136 0.78 17.36 3.91
N GLY A 137 -0.53 17.37 3.73
CA GLY A 137 -1.46 17.70 4.79
C GLY A 137 -1.66 19.19 5.05
N LEU A 138 -1.36 20.05 4.07
CA LEU A 138 -1.58 21.49 4.18
C LEU A 138 -3.08 21.82 4.32
N ASN A 139 -3.94 21.01 3.66
CA ASN A 139 -5.41 21.01 3.70
C ASN A 139 -6.08 22.27 3.10
N GLU A 140 -5.66 23.45 3.57
CA GLU A 140 -6.01 24.77 3.04
C GLU A 140 -4.85 25.25 2.15
N LEU A 141 -4.99 25.15 0.83
CA LEU A 141 -3.89 25.40 -0.10
C LEU A 141 -3.59 26.91 -0.27
N PRO A 142 -2.43 27.31 -0.82
CA PRO A 142 -2.12 28.72 -1.02
C PRO A 142 -3.21 29.45 -1.83
N GLY A 143 -3.72 30.55 -1.27
CA GLY A 143 -4.84 31.32 -1.83
C GLY A 143 -6.22 30.91 -1.31
N TRP A 144 -6.31 29.96 -0.38
CA TRP A 144 -7.56 29.57 0.27
C TRP A 144 -8.15 30.72 1.10
N SER A 145 -9.47 30.81 1.10
CA SER A 145 -10.26 31.73 1.91
C SER A 145 -11.49 31.04 2.51
N THR A 146 -12.12 31.64 3.52
CA THR A 146 -13.30 31.06 4.16
C THR A 146 -14.41 30.80 3.14
N GLY A 147 -14.82 29.54 3.04
CA GLY A 147 -15.82 29.07 2.07
C GLY A 147 -15.23 28.25 0.92
N ASP A 148 -13.93 28.36 0.69
CA ASP A 148 -13.24 27.53 -0.30
C ASP A 148 -13.15 26.06 0.15
N PRO A 149 -13.14 25.10 -0.79
CA PRO A 149 -12.99 23.70 -0.46
C PRO A 149 -11.58 23.40 0.09
N VAL A 150 -11.52 22.46 1.02
CA VAL A 150 -10.26 21.91 1.53
C VAL A 150 -9.94 20.55 0.89
N THR A 151 -8.67 20.17 0.89
CA THR A 151 -8.22 18.94 0.22
C THR A 151 -8.58 17.67 0.98
N ASN A 152 -8.89 17.75 2.28
CA ASN A 152 -9.12 16.61 3.18
C ASN A 152 -7.94 15.62 3.21
N SER A 153 -6.73 16.13 3.07
CA SER A 153 -5.50 15.34 2.92
C SER A 153 -4.99 14.71 4.21
N VAL A 154 -5.50 15.11 5.37
CA VAL A 154 -5.06 14.60 6.69
C VAL A 154 -6.09 13.62 7.26
N LEU A 155 -5.60 12.46 7.72
CA LEU A 155 -6.38 11.46 8.43
C LEU A 155 -5.98 11.44 9.90
N THR A 156 -6.97 11.55 10.77
CA THR A 156 -6.77 11.75 12.21
C THR A 156 -7.31 10.59 13.06
N VAL A 157 -6.69 10.39 14.22
CA VAL A 157 -7.08 9.39 15.22
C VAL A 157 -6.78 9.91 16.63
N PRO A 158 -7.58 9.57 17.65
CA PRO A 158 -7.19 9.83 19.03
C PRO A 158 -5.89 9.11 19.41
N VAL A 159 -4.95 9.86 19.98
CA VAL A 159 -3.67 9.35 20.48
C VAL A 159 -3.44 9.85 21.90
N TYR A 160 -2.97 8.95 22.75
CA TYR A 160 -2.67 9.24 24.14
C TYR A 160 -1.20 9.58 24.36
N GLY A 161 -0.95 10.53 25.27
CA GLY A 161 0.34 10.73 25.92
C GLY A 161 0.33 10.09 27.30
N ASN A 162 0.94 8.92 27.47
CA ASN A 162 1.05 8.21 28.74
C ASN A 162 2.31 8.54 29.52
N HIS A 163 3.34 9.13 28.91
CA HIS A 163 4.58 9.51 29.60
C HIS A 163 4.80 11.04 29.68
N PRO A 164 5.52 11.53 30.72
CA PRO A 164 5.93 12.93 30.77
C PRO A 164 6.70 13.38 29.53
N GLY A 165 6.35 14.56 29.00
CA GLY A 165 6.95 15.13 27.79
C GLY A 165 6.25 14.73 26.49
N GLU A 166 5.40 13.71 26.51
CA GLU A 166 4.59 13.35 25.35
C GLU A 166 3.45 14.36 25.13
N PRO A 167 3.03 14.55 23.87
CA PRO A 167 1.92 15.44 23.59
C PRO A 167 0.66 15.04 24.35
N CYS A 168 -0.01 16.04 24.93
CA CYS A 168 -1.28 15.89 25.63
C CYS A 168 -1.20 15.07 26.94
N TYR A 169 -0.01 14.70 27.42
CA TYR A 169 0.16 14.06 28.72
C TYR A 169 -0.38 14.92 29.87
N LYS A 170 -1.13 14.28 30.79
CA LYS A 170 -1.59 14.85 32.04
C LYS A 170 -1.22 13.92 33.19
N ALA A 171 -0.41 14.44 34.13
CA ALA A 171 0.03 13.67 35.29
C ALA A 171 -1.18 13.11 36.08
N GLY A 172 -1.17 11.79 36.32
CA GLY A 172 -2.24 11.09 37.05
C GLY A 172 -3.61 11.05 36.37
N ASN A 173 -3.76 11.56 35.15
CA ASN A 173 -5.04 11.64 34.45
C ASN A 173 -4.98 11.02 33.05
N TRP A 174 -4.94 9.69 33.02
CA TRP A 174 -5.00 8.92 31.77
C TRP A 174 -6.21 9.31 30.91
N ALA A 175 -7.42 9.42 31.48
CA ALA A 175 -8.62 9.72 30.73
C ALA A 175 -8.55 11.09 29.99
N GLY A 176 -7.80 12.05 30.55
CA GLY A 176 -7.57 13.36 29.96
C GLY A 176 -6.32 13.47 29.09
N SER A 177 -5.48 12.43 29.02
CA SER A 177 -4.19 12.39 28.34
C SER A 177 -4.29 12.16 26.82
N VAL A 178 -5.27 12.76 26.13
CA VAL A 178 -5.57 12.41 24.73
C VAL A 178 -5.79 13.64 23.87
N CYS A 179 -5.35 13.55 22.62
CA CYS A 179 -5.67 14.51 21.58
C CYS A 179 -5.87 13.84 20.22
N THR A 180 -6.53 14.55 19.32
CA THR A 180 -6.68 14.14 17.93
C THR A 180 -5.37 14.38 17.21
N ARG A 181 -4.75 13.31 16.70
CA ARG A 181 -3.48 13.38 15.99
C ARG A 181 -3.59 12.84 14.59
N ALA A 182 -2.87 13.43 13.65
CA ALA A 182 -2.72 12.88 12.32
C ALA A 182 -1.91 11.58 12.35
N TRP A 183 -2.39 10.55 11.66
CA TRP A 183 -1.62 9.32 11.42
C TRP A 183 -1.17 9.22 9.96
N ARG A 184 -1.76 10.03 9.07
CA ARG A 184 -1.40 10.12 7.66
C ARG A 184 -1.66 11.51 7.10
N TRP A 185 -0.63 12.08 6.49
CA TRP A 185 -0.67 13.29 5.67
C TRP A 185 -0.51 12.89 4.22
N ASN A 186 -1.57 12.97 3.43
CA ASN A 186 -1.50 12.70 2.00
C ASN A 186 -0.92 13.91 1.26
N LEU A 187 -0.23 13.65 0.14
CA LEU A 187 0.22 14.71 -0.76
C LEU A 187 -1.00 15.50 -1.24
N ASP A 188 -0.95 16.82 -1.11
CA ASP A 188 -2.08 17.68 -1.49
C ASP A 188 -1.71 18.92 -2.28
N TYR A 189 -0.43 19.31 -2.27
CA TYR A 189 0.06 20.40 -3.10
C TYR A 189 1.51 20.18 -3.54
N VAL A 190 1.79 20.44 -4.81
CA VAL A 190 3.14 20.38 -5.38
C VAL A 190 3.41 21.70 -6.09
N GLU A 191 4.59 22.26 -5.89
CA GLU A 191 5.06 23.45 -6.61
C GLU A 191 6.50 23.27 -7.09
N ASP A 192 6.76 23.70 -8.31
CA ASP A 192 8.10 23.66 -8.92
C ASP A 192 8.78 25.04 -8.90
N VAL A 193 10.04 25.07 -9.33
CA VAL A 193 10.85 26.30 -9.43
C VAL A 193 10.36 27.28 -10.51
N HIS A 194 9.43 26.85 -11.37
CA HIS A 194 8.85 27.66 -12.45
C HIS A 194 7.46 28.22 -12.10
N SER A 195 7.09 28.14 -10.82
CA SER A 195 5.78 28.59 -10.29
C SER A 195 4.58 27.83 -10.87
N ASN A 196 4.80 26.62 -11.37
CA ASN A 196 3.70 25.71 -11.68
C ASN A 196 3.23 25.04 -10.38
N ALA A 197 1.96 24.66 -10.37
CA ALA A 197 1.33 24.01 -9.24
C ALA A 197 0.49 22.81 -9.68
N MET A 198 0.33 21.88 -8.76
CA MET A 198 -0.58 20.75 -8.85
C MET A 198 -1.22 20.53 -7.48
N SER A 199 -2.52 20.27 -7.44
CA SER A 199 -3.28 20.02 -6.20
C SER A 199 -3.96 18.66 -6.23
N LEU A 200 -3.97 17.98 -5.08
CA LEU A 200 -4.54 16.65 -4.94
C LEU A 200 -5.62 16.66 -3.84
N TRP A 201 -6.76 16.05 -4.15
CA TRP A 201 -7.98 16.18 -3.36
C TRP A 201 -8.51 14.82 -2.95
N TRP A 202 -8.89 14.70 -1.69
CA TRP A 202 -9.14 13.42 -1.03
C TRP A 202 -10.56 13.35 -0.47
N ALA A 203 -11.03 12.13 -0.26
CA ALA A 203 -12.19 11.81 0.55
C ALA A 203 -11.76 10.99 1.77
N ARG A 204 -12.44 11.19 2.89
CA ARG A 204 -12.16 10.49 4.16
C ARG A 204 -13.22 9.45 4.45
N GLU A 205 -12.80 8.33 5.01
CA GLU A 205 -13.68 7.32 5.57
C GLU A 205 -13.52 7.30 7.09
N SER A 206 -14.60 7.58 7.80
CA SER A 206 -14.59 7.56 9.26
C SER A 206 -15.10 6.25 9.84
N ASN A 207 -14.68 5.96 11.07
CA ASN A 207 -15.23 4.91 11.92
C ASN A 207 -15.26 5.41 13.37
N TYR A 208 -15.79 4.57 14.25
CA TYR A 208 -15.79 4.82 15.69
C TYR A 208 -15.07 3.68 16.41
N TYR A 209 -14.55 3.95 17.60
CA TYR A 209 -14.05 2.89 18.49
C TYR A 209 -14.21 3.27 19.97
N ALA A 210 -14.27 2.29 20.85
CA ALA A 210 -14.46 2.43 22.29
C ALA A 210 -13.13 2.78 23.00
N ARG A 211 -12.63 3.98 22.72
CA ARG A 211 -11.46 4.57 23.39
C ARG A 211 -11.52 4.44 24.91
N ASN A 212 -10.39 4.12 25.55
CA ASN A 212 -10.29 4.01 27.02
C ASN A 212 -11.33 3.04 27.62
N PHE A 213 -11.65 1.95 26.89
CA PHE A 213 -12.70 0.99 27.23
C PHE A 213 -14.09 1.61 27.48
N ASN A 214 -14.36 2.81 26.96
CA ASN A 214 -15.67 3.44 27.08
C ASN A 214 -16.63 2.92 26.00
N PHE A 215 -17.09 1.68 26.19
CA PHE A 215 -17.95 0.96 25.24
C PHE A 215 -19.30 1.64 24.96
N LYS A 216 -19.71 2.62 25.79
CA LYS A 216 -20.98 3.35 25.65
C LYS A 216 -20.84 4.67 24.91
N ALA A 217 -19.62 5.20 24.75
CA ALA A 217 -19.36 6.47 24.10
C ALA A 217 -18.15 6.33 23.16
N PRO A 218 -18.30 5.58 22.06
CA PRO A 218 -17.22 5.43 21.10
C PRO A 218 -16.93 6.76 20.40
N VAL A 219 -15.68 6.97 20.01
CA VAL A 219 -15.20 8.23 19.44
C VAL A 219 -14.88 8.08 17.95
N LYS A 220 -15.14 9.14 17.19
CA LYS A 220 -14.88 9.19 15.75
C LYS A 220 -13.37 9.27 15.47
N TYR A 221 -12.94 8.64 14.39
CA TYR A 221 -11.62 8.80 13.78
C TYR A 221 -11.70 8.55 12.26
N ASP A 222 -10.66 8.91 11.53
CA ASP A 222 -10.51 8.62 10.11
C ASP A 222 -9.81 7.26 9.94
N ARG A 223 -10.55 6.24 9.50
CA ARG A 223 -10.03 4.87 9.32
C ARG A 223 -9.31 4.67 7.98
N ALA A 224 -9.60 5.49 6.99
CA ALA A 224 -9.02 5.46 5.65
C ALA A 224 -9.31 6.76 4.90
N GLY A 225 -8.69 6.90 3.72
CA GLY A 225 -9.00 7.96 2.76
C GLY A 225 -8.57 7.53 1.36
N TYR A 226 -9.13 8.17 0.34
CA TYR A 226 -8.82 7.87 -1.06
C TYR A 226 -8.77 9.15 -1.90
N LEU A 227 -7.91 9.13 -2.91
CA LEU A 227 -7.76 10.23 -3.85
C LEU A 227 -9.01 10.31 -4.73
N THR A 228 -9.52 11.52 -4.93
CA THR A 228 -10.72 11.78 -5.75
C THR A 228 -10.37 12.50 -7.03
N ARG A 229 -9.43 13.46 -6.97
CA ARG A 229 -8.90 14.13 -8.15
C ARG A 229 -7.50 14.71 -7.96
N ILE A 230 -6.81 14.90 -9.08
CA ILE A 230 -5.58 15.69 -9.19
C ILE A 230 -5.84 16.78 -10.22
N ASP A 231 -5.67 18.04 -9.81
CA ASP A 231 -5.75 19.21 -10.69
C ASP A 231 -4.33 19.68 -11.02
N TYR A 232 -4.02 19.85 -12.30
CA TYR A 232 -2.67 20.18 -12.76
C TYR A 232 -2.69 21.11 -13.98
N GLY A 233 -1.50 21.60 -14.36
CA GLY A 233 -1.39 22.79 -15.20
C GLY A 233 -1.87 24.05 -14.47
N GLN A 234 -1.79 24.06 -13.14
CA GLN A 234 -2.11 25.23 -12.32
C GLN A 234 -0.87 26.11 -12.14
N ARG A 235 -1.08 27.34 -11.67
CA ARG A 235 0.00 28.23 -11.22
C ARG A 235 -0.07 28.42 -9.72
N ARG A 236 1.08 28.59 -9.09
CA ARG A 236 1.19 28.94 -7.67
C ARG A 236 0.34 30.19 -7.37
N GLY A 237 -0.49 30.11 -6.33
CA GLY A 237 -1.41 31.19 -5.93
C GLY A 237 -2.74 31.26 -6.70
N ASN A 238 -2.91 30.47 -7.77
CA ASN A 238 -4.13 30.47 -8.58
C ASN A 238 -4.94 29.18 -8.48
N VAL A 239 -4.70 28.36 -7.44
CA VAL A 239 -5.37 27.06 -7.26
C VAL A 239 -6.89 27.22 -7.14
N TYR A 240 -7.35 28.30 -6.50
CA TYR A 240 -8.77 28.60 -6.27
C TYR A 240 -9.36 29.61 -7.25
N SER A 241 -8.55 30.49 -7.84
CA SER A 241 -9.01 31.59 -8.68
C SER A 241 -9.11 31.26 -10.18
N ALA A 242 -8.56 30.12 -10.62
CA ALA A 242 -8.58 29.69 -12.01
C ALA A 242 -8.90 28.21 -12.16
N ALA A 243 -9.63 27.86 -13.23
CA ALA A 243 -9.84 26.45 -13.60
C ALA A 243 -8.51 25.80 -13.99
N PRO A 244 -8.25 24.54 -13.58
CA PRO A 244 -7.05 23.84 -14.01
C PRO A 244 -7.11 23.56 -15.52
N LEU A 245 -5.94 23.53 -16.17
CA LEU A 245 -5.84 23.17 -17.59
C LEU A 245 -6.17 21.69 -17.81
N ALA A 246 -5.89 20.85 -16.81
CA ALA A 246 -6.26 19.45 -16.82
C ALA A 246 -6.48 18.86 -15.44
N ARG A 247 -7.14 17.70 -15.45
CA ARG A 247 -7.57 16.98 -14.25
C ARG A 247 -7.48 15.48 -14.47
N VAL A 248 -7.18 14.75 -13.40
CA VAL A 248 -7.41 13.31 -13.31
C VAL A 248 -8.48 13.08 -12.23
N THR A 249 -9.52 12.31 -12.51
CA THR A 249 -10.54 11.90 -11.52
C THR A 249 -10.48 10.41 -11.26
N PHE A 250 -10.82 10.02 -10.03
CA PHE A 250 -10.81 8.65 -9.54
C PHE A 250 -12.21 8.30 -9.03
N ASP A 251 -12.92 7.48 -9.79
CA ASP A 251 -14.26 7.02 -9.41
C ASP A 251 -14.16 5.72 -8.62
N VAL A 252 -14.95 5.61 -7.55
CA VAL A 252 -14.94 4.46 -6.63
C VAL A 252 -16.32 3.84 -6.47
N ALA A 253 -16.34 2.57 -6.10
CA ALA A 253 -17.54 1.83 -5.68
C ALA A 253 -17.29 1.10 -4.35
N GLU A 254 -18.33 0.51 -3.77
CA GLU A 254 -18.17 -0.38 -2.61
C GLU A 254 -17.30 -1.61 -2.94
N ARG A 255 -16.50 -2.05 -1.96
CA ARG A 255 -15.67 -3.28 -1.99
C ARG A 255 -16.49 -4.56 -1.83
N CYS A 256 -17.55 -4.67 -2.61
CA CYS A 256 -18.34 -5.88 -2.75
C CYS A 256 -18.94 -5.95 -4.14
N PHE A 257 -19.52 -7.11 -4.45
CA PHE A 257 -20.37 -7.30 -5.62
C PHE A 257 -21.69 -7.89 -5.14
N THR A 258 -22.78 -7.56 -5.83
CA THR A 258 -24.10 -8.14 -5.52
C THR A 258 -24.04 -9.65 -5.73
N GLU A 259 -24.47 -10.41 -4.73
CA GLU A 259 -24.59 -11.88 -4.79
C GLU A 259 -26.00 -12.30 -4.40
N GLY A 260 -26.74 -12.90 -5.35
CA GLY A 260 -28.14 -13.25 -5.14
C GLY A 260 -28.97 -12.01 -4.77
N THR A 261 -29.58 -12.02 -3.59
CA THR A 261 -30.39 -10.91 -3.07
C THR A 261 -29.59 -9.92 -2.21
N THR A 262 -28.33 -10.21 -1.90
CA THR A 262 -27.49 -9.33 -1.07
C THR A 262 -26.77 -8.32 -1.95
N THR A 263 -27.10 -7.05 -1.77
CA THR A 263 -26.53 -5.92 -2.51
C THR A 263 -25.49 -5.15 -1.69
N CYS A 264 -24.62 -4.42 -2.38
CA CYS A 264 -23.67 -3.47 -1.81
C CYS A 264 -24.32 -2.19 -1.27
N SER A 265 -25.13 -2.30 -0.22
CA SER A 265 -25.83 -1.17 0.40
C SER A 265 -25.33 -0.88 1.82
N GLU A 266 -25.50 0.36 2.26
CA GLU A 266 -25.20 0.75 3.65
C GLU A 266 -26.00 -0.09 4.65
N ALA A 267 -27.27 -0.38 4.34
CA ALA A 267 -28.13 -1.21 5.18
C ALA A 267 -27.59 -2.63 5.37
N ASN A 268 -27.05 -3.23 4.31
CA ASN A 268 -26.46 -4.57 4.39
C ASN A 268 -25.12 -4.55 5.12
N PHE A 269 -24.25 -3.57 4.81
CA PHE A 269 -22.96 -3.41 5.50
C PHE A 269 -23.18 -3.22 7.00
N THR A 270 -24.15 -2.39 7.39
CA THR A 270 -24.44 -2.04 8.79
C THR A 270 -25.34 -3.02 9.54
N SER A 271 -25.78 -4.08 8.87
CA SER A 271 -26.63 -5.11 9.47
C SER A 271 -25.94 -5.80 10.65
N LYS A 272 -26.76 -6.30 11.59
CA LYS A 272 -26.32 -7.21 12.66
C LYS A 272 -26.32 -8.67 12.23
N ASP A 273 -26.95 -8.98 11.10
CA ASP A 273 -26.97 -10.31 10.50
C ASP A 273 -25.74 -10.50 9.60
N PRO A 274 -24.80 -11.41 9.96
CA PRO A 274 -23.61 -11.70 9.15
C PRO A 274 -23.89 -12.09 7.71
N ALA A 275 -25.05 -12.71 7.43
CA ALA A 275 -25.43 -13.08 6.07
C ALA A 275 -25.62 -11.87 5.14
N LYS A 276 -25.84 -10.67 5.69
CA LYS A 276 -26.03 -9.43 4.93
C LYS A 276 -24.74 -8.74 4.55
N TYR A 277 -23.68 -8.84 5.36
CA TYR A 277 -22.39 -8.21 5.07
C TYR A 277 -21.31 -9.19 4.61
N ARG A 278 -21.59 -10.50 4.54
CA ARG A 278 -20.63 -11.53 4.09
C ARG A 278 -20.01 -11.30 2.70
N ILE A 279 -20.64 -10.50 1.84
CA ILE A 279 -20.16 -10.19 0.47
C ILE A 279 -19.00 -9.20 0.44
N TRP A 280 -18.67 -8.58 1.59
CA TRP A 280 -17.46 -7.79 1.81
C TRP A 280 -16.32 -8.70 2.29
N TYR A 281 -15.83 -9.58 1.40
CA TYR A 281 -14.87 -10.63 1.76
C TYR A 281 -13.56 -10.12 2.38
N ASP A 282 -13.07 -8.97 1.93
CA ASP A 282 -11.82 -8.38 2.41
C ASP A 282 -12.01 -7.10 3.24
N THR A 283 -13.24 -6.80 3.65
CA THR A 283 -13.55 -5.60 4.45
C THR A 283 -14.23 -6.03 5.76
N PRO A 284 -13.58 -5.80 6.92
CA PRO A 284 -14.05 -6.32 8.20
C PRO A 284 -15.24 -5.50 8.72
N ALA A 285 -16.45 -5.86 8.28
CA ALA A 285 -17.69 -5.18 8.65
C ALA A 285 -17.99 -5.26 10.15
N ASP A 286 -17.49 -6.28 10.84
CA ASP A 286 -17.58 -6.51 12.28
C ASP A 286 -16.72 -5.54 13.11
N LEU A 287 -15.64 -5.00 12.53
CA LEU A 287 -14.81 -3.97 13.18
C LEU A 287 -15.42 -2.56 13.10
N ARG A 288 -16.56 -2.40 12.41
CA ARG A 288 -17.28 -1.13 12.34
C ARG A 288 -17.96 -0.81 13.68
N CYS A 289 -17.83 0.44 14.10
CA CYS A 289 -18.71 1.03 15.11
C CYS A 289 -19.37 2.32 14.61
N ALA A 290 -20.39 2.77 15.34
CA ALA A 290 -21.18 3.95 15.01
C ALA A 290 -21.33 4.88 16.22
N ASP A 291 -21.62 6.15 15.95
CA ASP A 291 -21.90 7.14 16.99
C ASP A 291 -23.09 6.72 17.86
N LYS A 292 -23.01 7.01 19.16
CA LYS A 292 -24.06 6.73 20.15
C LYS A 292 -24.54 5.28 20.20
N GLN A 293 -23.76 4.33 19.67
CA GLN A 293 -24.03 2.89 19.79
C GLN A 293 -22.98 2.20 20.63
N LYS A 294 -23.38 1.12 21.32
CA LYS A 294 -22.43 0.30 22.06
C LYS A 294 -21.44 -0.33 21.07
N CYS A 295 -20.15 -0.06 21.28
CA CYS A 295 -19.05 -0.56 20.46
C CYS A 295 -18.16 -1.42 21.34
N TRP A 296 -17.75 -2.59 20.86
CA TRP A 296 -16.85 -3.48 21.61
C TRP A 296 -15.39 -3.39 21.15
N ASN A 297 -15.14 -2.71 20.04
CA ASN A 297 -13.79 -2.52 19.50
C ASN A 297 -13.08 -1.44 20.31
N ALA A 298 -12.15 -1.86 21.18
CA ALA A 298 -11.43 -0.97 22.10
C ALA A 298 -10.17 -0.32 21.52
N GLY A 299 -9.82 -0.65 20.26
CA GLY A 299 -8.76 0.00 19.50
C GLY A 299 -9.26 0.40 18.11
N PRO A 300 -8.62 1.39 17.46
CA PRO A 300 -8.98 1.78 16.10
C PRO A 300 -8.62 0.67 15.11
N SER A 301 -9.48 0.46 14.12
CA SER A 301 -9.28 -0.45 12.99
C SER A 301 -9.22 0.32 11.67
N PHE A 302 -8.23 0.03 10.82
CA PHE A 302 -8.00 0.78 9.57
C PHE A 302 -8.33 -0.09 8.36
N PHE A 303 -9.35 0.31 7.60
CA PHE A 303 -9.81 -0.39 6.41
C PHE A 303 -10.60 0.57 5.51
N SER A 304 -10.60 0.32 4.21
CA SER A 304 -11.43 1.04 3.24
C SER A 304 -12.62 0.18 2.84
N ARG A 305 -13.75 0.83 2.52
CA ARG A 305 -14.88 0.22 1.82
C ARG A 305 -14.87 0.51 0.33
N LYS A 306 -13.84 1.17 -0.19
CA LYS A 306 -13.80 1.65 -1.57
C LYS A 306 -12.84 0.83 -2.44
N ARG A 307 -13.28 0.53 -3.65
CA ARG A 307 -12.46 0.05 -4.76
C ARG A 307 -12.49 1.08 -5.88
N LEU A 308 -11.35 1.29 -6.52
CA LEU A 308 -11.21 2.13 -7.70
C LEU A 308 -11.87 1.43 -8.88
N THR A 309 -12.81 2.10 -9.54
CA THR A 309 -13.54 1.56 -10.69
C THR A 309 -13.17 2.21 -12.01
N LYS A 310 -12.75 3.48 -11.97
CA LYS A 310 -12.42 4.24 -13.17
C LYS A 310 -11.43 5.35 -12.86
N ILE A 311 -10.47 5.54 -13.76
CA ILE A 311 -9.64 6.75 -13.82
C ILE A 311 -10.01 7.50 -15.09
N THR A 312 -10.35 8.78 -14.99
CA THR A 312 -10.64 9.61 -16.16
C THR A 312 -9.68 10.79 -16.22
N THR A 313 -9.07 11.01 -17.38
CA THR A 313 -8.25 12.20 -17.64
C THR A 313 -9.07 13.25 -18.38
N TRP A 314 -8.85 14.51 -18.06
CA TRP A 314 -9.61 15.64 -18.57
C TRP A 314 -8.65 16.77 -18.95
N ALA A 315 -8.97 17.51 -20.01
CA ALA A 315 -8.20 18.68 -20.42
C ALA A 315 -9.10 19.76 -21.04
N GLN A 316 -8.64 21.01 -21.01
CA GLN A 316 -9.22 22.09 -21.81
C GLN A 316 -8.78 21.91 -23.27
N ARG A 317 -9.68 21.43 -24.14
CA ARG A 317 -9.35 21.08 -25.54
C ARG A 317 -9.97 21.99 -26.58
N GLN A 318 -10.72 23.01 -26.17
CA GLN A 318 -11.39 23.94 -27.05
C GLN A 318 -10.82 25.35 -26.85
N GLN A 319 -10.37 25.96 -27.93
CA GLN A 319 -9.85 27.33 -27.90
C GLN A 319 -10.92 28.30 -27.38
N GLY A 320 -10.55 29.16 -26.43
CA GLY A 320 -11.46 30.14 -25.82
C GLY A 320 -12.42 29.57 -24.77
N SER A 321 -12.33 28.27 -24.43
CA SER A 321 -13.13 27.64 -23.38
C SER A 321 -12.24 27.09 -22.28
N THR A 322 -12.63 27.31 -21.02
CA THR A 322 -11.99 26.70 -19.84
C THR A 322 -12.69 25.40 -19.40
N SER A 323 -13.64 24.90 -20.19
CA SER A 323 -14.37 23.68 -19.87
C SER A 323 -13.48 22.46 -20.07
N LEU A 324 -13.45 21.59 -19.07
CA LEU A 324 -12.74 20.32 -19.13
C LEU A 324 -13.53 19.29 -19.95
N GLN A 325 -12.87 18.67 -20.91
CA GLN A 325 -13.40 17.56 -21.69
C GLN A 325 -12.60 16.29 -21.40
N ALA A 326 -13.29 15.14 -21.31
CA ALA A 326 -12.65 13.85 -21.08
C ALA A 326 -11.69 13.53 -22.25
N VAL A 327 -10.50 13.00 -21.94
CA VAL A 327 -9.48 12.62 -22.92
C VAL A 327 -9.39 11.11 -23.03
N ASP A 328 -9.13 10.46 -21.90
CA ASP A 328 -9.13 9.01 -21.77
C ASP A 328 -9.90 8.60 -20.52
N ASP A 329 -10.55 7.44 -20.58
CA ASP A 329 -10.96 6.71 -19.39
C ASP A 329 -10.37 5.31 -19.34
N TYR A 330 -10.06 4.88 -18.12
CA TYR A 330 -9.51 3.57 -17.81
C TYR A 330 -10.41 2.90 -16.80
N GLN A 331 -11.21 1.95 -17.27
CA GLN A 331 -12.16 1.22 -16.44
C GLN A 331 -11.54 -0.06 -15.90
N LEU A 332 -11.64 -0.24 -14.58
CA LEU A 332 -11.12 -1.40 -13.86
C LEU A 332 -12.23 -2.42 -13.66
N LYS A 333 -11.99 -3.66 -14.06
CA LYS A 333 -12.84 -4.80 -13.72
C LYS A 333 -12.16 -5.61 -12.64
N GLN A 334 -12.88 -5.87 -11.55
CA GLN A 334 -12.37 -6.59 -10.40
C GLN A 334 -13.35 -7.69 -9.96
N SER A 335 -12.88 -8.62 -9.16
CA SER A 335 -13.71 -9.69 -8.58
C SER A 335 -13.18 -10.17 -7.23
N PHE A 336 -13.97 -10.98 -6.53
CA PHE A 336 -13.57 -11.75 -5.35
C PHE A 336 -13.57 -13.25 -5.71
N PRO A 337 -12.41 -13.84 -6.05
CA PRO A 337 -12.31 -15.22 -6.53
C PRO A 337 -12.38 -16.26 -5.39
N THR A 338 -13.55 -16.34 -4.75
CA THR A 338 -13.83 -17.24 -3.62
C THR A 338 -13.60 -18.72 -3.95
N LEU A 339 -13.91 -19.15 -5.17
CA LEU A 339 -13.69 -20.53 -5.62
C LEU A 339 -12.21 -20.90 -5.74
N ARG A 340 -11.30 -19.92 -5.77
CA ARG A 340 -9.84 -20.14 -5.87
C ARG A 340 -9.12 -19.96 -4.53
N THR A 341 -9.57 -19.02 -3.71
CA THR A 341 -8.85 -18.59 -2.48
C THR A 341 -9.65 -18.81 -1.21
N GLY A 342 -10.87 -19.34 -1.32
CA GLY A 342 -11.75 -19.61 -0.18
C GLY A 342 -12.36 -18.34 0.43
N PRO A 343 -12.79 -18.41 1.70
CA PRO A 343 -13.58 -17.36 2.34
C PRO A 343 -12.80 -16.06 2.64
N ASN A 344 -11.47 -16.11 2.69
CA ASN A 344 -10.61 -14.94 2.96
C ASN A 344 -10.06 -14.31 1.66
N THR A 345 -10.86 -14.38 0.60
CA THR A 345 -10.47 -13.88 -0.72
C THR A 345 -10.24 -12.36 -0.70
N ALA A 346 -9.21 -11.90 -1.41
CA ALA A 346 -8.93 -10.48 -1.59
C ALA A 346 -9.41 -9.99 -2.95
N LEU A 347 -9.65 -8.69 -3.07
CA LEU A 347 -10.03 -8.05 -4.33
C LEU A 347 -8.98 -8.36 -5.41
N TRP A 348 -9.39 -8.92 -6.53
CA TRP A 348 -8.52 -9.23 -7.67
C TRP A 348 -8.81 -8.27 -8.83
N LEU A 349 -7.77 -7.74 -9.47
CA LEU A 349 -7.93 -6.96 -10.71
C LEU A 349 -7.94 -7.91 -11.91
N GLU A 350 -9.05 -8.00 -12.62
CA GLU A 350 -9.18 -8.86 -13.80
C GLU A 350 -8.73 -8.16 -15.09
N SER A 351 -9.04 -6.88 -15.23
CA SER A 351 -8.67 -6.13 -16.44
C SER A 351 -8.72 -4.63 -16.27
N VAL A 352 -8.01 -3.94 -17.16
CA VAL A 352 -8.14 -2.49 -17.41
C VAL A 352 -8.55 -2.29 -18.86
N THR A 353 -9.62 -1.53 -19.10
CA THR A 353 -10.10 -1.17 -20.44
C THR A 353 -9.91 0.33 -20.65
N ARG A 354 -9.19 0.71 -21.70
CA ARG A 354 -9.02 2.10 -22.11
C ARG A 354 -10.11 2.51 -23.11
N SER A 355 -10.68 3.70 -22.94
CA SER A 355 -11.46 4.38 -23.98
C SER A 355 -10.96 5.80 -24.20
N GLY A 356 -10.69 6.17 -25.45
CA GLY A 356 -10.28 7.53 -25.83
C GLY A 356 -11.48 8.35 -26.34
N TYR A 357 -11.44 9.66 -26.10
CA TYR A 357 -12.48 10.60 -26.52
C TYR A 357 -11.95 11.62 -27.53
N GLY A 358 -12.68 11.82 -28.63
CA GLY A 358 -12.48 12.93 -29.55
C GLY A 358 -12.92 14.28 -28.94
N VAL A 359 -12.55 15.38 -29.60
CA VAL A 359 -12.97 16.75 -29.20
C VAL A 359 -14.47 17.01 -29.41
N THR A 360 -15.08 16.24 -30.32
CA THR A 360 -16.51 16.20 -30.64
C THR A 360 -17.32 15.30 -29.71
N GLY A 361 -16.66 14.55 -28.82
CA GLY A 361 -17.30 13.63 -27.87
C GLY A 361 -17.35 12.16 -28.33
N ASP A 362 -16.89 11.84 -29.55
CA ASP A 362 -16.77 10.47 -30.04
C ASP A 362 -15.93 9.62 -29.08
N ARG A 363 -16.34 8.38 -28.81
CA ARG A 363 -15.67 7.48 -27.87
C ARG A 363 -15.25 6.19 -28.56
N ILE A 364 -13.96 5.86 -28.49
CA ILE A 364 -13.42 4.60 -29.00
C ILE A 364 -12.91 3.78 -27.82
N THR A 365 -13.40 2.56 -27.68
CA THR A 365 -12.98 1.61 -26.62
C THR A 365 -12.03 0.58 -27.20
N LEU A 366 -10.88 0.40 -26.56
CA LEU A 366 -9.90 -0.62 -26.90
C LEU A 366 -10.25 -1.96 -26.23
N ASN A 367 -9.62 -3.04 -26.70
CA ASN A 367 -9.68 -4.32 -26.00
C ASN A 367 -9.09 -4.19 -24.59
N PRO A 368 -9.62 -4.94 -23.60
CA PRO A 368 -9.06 -4.92 -22.25
C PRO A 368 -7.66 -5.55 -22.20
N VAL A 369 -6.76 -4.94 -21.43
CA VAL A 369 -5.59 -5.66 -20.89
C VAL A 369 -6.10 -6.53 -19.74
N ARG A 370 -5.87 -7.85 -19.80
CA ARG A 370 -6.41 -8.83 -18.84
C ARG A 370 -5.31 -9.44 -17.99
N PHE A 371 -5.61 -9.67 -16.71
CA PHE A 371 -4.70 -10.29 -15.75
C PHE A 371 -5.29 -11.60 -15.26
N ALA A 372 -4.72 -12.71 -15.72
CA ALA A 372 -5.09 -14.03 -15.24
C ALA A 372 -4.23 -14.43 -14.05
N ALA A 373 -4.87 -14.99 -13.04
CA ALA A 373 -4.20 -15.52 -11.87
C ALA A 373 -3.41 -16.79 -12.19
N ASN A 374 -2.42 -17.09 -11.36
CA ASN A 374 -1.70 -18.36 -11.30
C ASN A 374 -2.66 -19.57 -11.22
N VAL A 375 -2.19 -20.71 -11.74
CA VAL A 375 -2.96 -21.96 -11.75
C VAL A 375 -2.80 -22.70 -10.42
N ASP A 376 -1.56 -22.84 -9.95
CA ASP A 376 -1.25 -23.58 -8.72
C ASP A 376 -1.65 -22.79 -7.47
N ASP A 377 -2.08 -23.46 -6.40
CA ASP A 377 -2.32 -22.79 -5.12
C ASP A 377 -0.99 -22.26 -4.54
N MET A 378 -1.00 -21.02 -4.05
CA MET A 378 0.18 -20.35 -3.51
C MET A 378 -0.15 -19.75 -2.13
N PRO A 379 -0.24 -20.60 -1.08
CA PRO A 379 -0.49 -20.18 0.30
C PRO A 379 0.66 -19.35 0.84
N ASN A 380 0.37 -18.28 1.58
CA ASN A 380 1.43 -17.53 2.26
C ASN A 380 2.05 -18.32 3.40
N ARG A 381 1.31 -19.21 4.06
CA ARG A 381 1.80 -20.00 5.20
C ARG A 381 2.33 -21.36 4.74
N VAL A 382 3.47 -21.76 5.29
CA VAL A 382 4.01 -23.11 5.13
C VAL A 382 3.12 -24.09 5.90
N ARG A 383 2.34 -24.89 5.18
CA ARG A 383 1.35 -25.79 5.77
C ARG A 383 1.99 -27.11 6.20
N ASN A 384 1.79 -27.48 7.46
CA ASN A 384 2.00 -28.83 7.99
C ASN A 384 0.82 -29.32 8.86
N ASP A 385 -0.30 -28.59 8.85
CA ASP A 385 -1.49 -28.83 9.67
C ASP A 385 -2.78 -28.23 9.05
N ASN A 386 -3.86 -28.21 9.85
CA ASN A 386 -5.19 -27.72 9.47
C ASN A 386 -5.43 -26.22 9.74
N ARG A 387 -4.43 -25.46 10.23
CA ARG A 387 -4.58 -24.01 10.44
C ARG A 387 -4.60 -23.27 9.07
N PRO A 388 -5.21 -22.07 8.97
CA PRO A 388 -5.38 -21.35 7.71
C PRO A 388 -4.08 -21.18 6.89
N GLY A 389 -4.13 -21.49 5.59
CA GLY A 389 -2.97 -21.38 4.69
C GLY A 389 -2.73 -19.99 4.08
N PHE A 390 -3.75 -19.12 4.07
CA PHE A 390 -3.71 -17.78 3.47
C PHE A 390 -3.31 -17.77 1.98
N SER A 391 -4.04 -18.51 1.14
CA SER A 391 -3.87 -18.50 -0.32
C SER A 391 -4.10 -17.10 -0.90
N ARG A 392 -3.12 -16.63 -1.67
CA ARG A 392 -3.15 -15.35 -2.38
C ARG A 392 -2.88 -15.57 -3.87
N LEU A 393 -3.64 -14.87 -4.71
CA LEU A 393 -3.43 -14.92 -6.15
C LEU A 393 -2.23 -14.05 -6.54
N ARG A 394 -1.55 -14.48 -7.59
CA ARG A 394 -0.46 -13.77 -8.26
C ARG A 394 -0.75 -13.82 -9.76
N ILE A 395 -0.32 -12.80 -10.50
CA ILE A 395 -0.44 -12.77 -11.97
C ILE A 395 0.38 -13.94 -12.53
N GLY A 396 -0.31 -14.85 -13.23
CA GLY A 396 0.29 -15.92 -14.02
C GLY A 396 0.27 -15.64 -15.52
N ARG A 397 -0.62 -14.74 -15.98
CA ARG A 397 -0.67 -14.30 -17.39
C ARG A 397 -1.17 -12.87 -17.50
N VAL A 398 -0.57 -12.09 -18.39
CA VAL A 398 -1.09 -10.80 -18.87
C VAL A 398 -1.44 -10.96 -20.33
N VAL A 399 -2.66 -10.59 -20.73
CA VAL A 399 -3.07 -10.54 -22.14
C VAL A 399 -3.20 -9.07 -22.53
N ASN A 400 -2.43 -8.62 -23.51
CA ASN A 400 -2.43 -7.24 -23.97
C ASN A 400 -3.60 -6.92 -24.92
N GLU A 401 -3.75 -5.67 -25.32
CA GLU A 401 -4.88 -5.19 -26.15
C GLU A 401 -4.93 -5.86 -27.55
N TYR A 402 -3.82 -6.43 -28.01
CA TYR A 402 -3.68 -7.11 -29.29
C TYR A 402 -3.76 -8.65 -29.18
N GLY A 403 -3.98 -9.17 -27.97
CA GLY A 403 -4.06 -10.62 -27.70
C GLY A 403 -2.73 -11.31 -27.42
N GLY A 404 -1.59 -10.59 -27.48
CA GLY A 404 -0.30 -11.13 -27.08
C GLY A 404 -0.24 -11.37 -25.57
N GLU A 405 0.55 -12.36 -25.15
CA GLU A 405 0.54 -12.84 -23.78
C GLU A 405 1.92 -12.70 -23.11
N THR A 406 1.93 -12.36 -21.83
CA THR A 406 3.09 -12.46 -20.95
C THR A 406 2.78 -13.51 -19.89
N VAL A 407 3.47 -14.64 -19.92
CA VAL A 407 3.28 -15.78 -19.01
C VAL A 407 4.30 -15.71 -17.89
N VAL A 408 3.84 -15.80 -16.64
CA VAL A 408 4.69 -15.73 -15.45
C VAL A 408 4.64 -17.07 -14.72
N THR A 409 5.81 -17.71 -14.60
CA THR A 409 5.99 -18.94 -13.82
C THR A 409 6.70 -18.60 -12.53
N TYR A 410 6.23 -19.14 -11.40
CA TYR A 410 6.84 -18.96 -10.09
C TYR A 410 7.57 -20.23 -9.64
N LYS A 411 8.67 -20.07 -8.91
CA LYS A 411 9.36 -21.22 -8.31
C LYS A 411 8.46 -21.89 -7.28
N GLN A 412 8.35 -23.20 -7.37
CA GLN A 412 7.66 -24.01 -6.36
C GLN A 412 8.50 -24.09 -5.07
N PRO A 413 7.86 -24.09 -3.88
CA PRO A 413 8.55 -24.34 -2.63
C PRO A 413 9.27 -25.70 -2.64
N THR A 414 10.45 -25.77 -2.03
CA THR A 414 11.25 -27.01 -1.91
C THR A 414 11.65 -27.30 -0.47
N GLY A 415 12.04 -28.55 -0.21
CA GLY A 415 12.55 -29.00 1.09
C GLY A 415 11.61 -28.67 2.25
N ALA A 416 12.16 -28.16 3.36
CA ALA A 416 11.41 -27.80 4.56
C ALA A 416 10.34 -26.73 4.31
N CYS A 417 10.50 -25.84 3.32
CA CYS A 417 9.47 -24.87 2.96
C CYS A 417 8.30 -25.49 2.20
N ALA A 418 8.50 -26.64 1.55
CA ALA A 418 7.41 -27.38 0.90
C ALA A 418 6.62 -28.21 1.92
N THR A 419 7.31 -28.86 2.85
CA THR A 419 6.71 -29.83 3.77
C THR A 419 6.31 -29.24 5.13
N GLY A 420 6.91 -28.11 5.52
CA GLY A 420 6.79 -27.54 6.87
C GLY A 420 7.47 -28.37 7.96
N THR A 421 8.29 -29.36 7.59
CA THR A 421 8.98 -30.25 8.53
C THR A 421 10.41 -29.77 8.79
N GLY A 422 10.86 -29.81 10.05
CA GLY A 422 12.24 -29.41 10.41
C GLY A 422 12.49 -27.91 10.37
N LEU A 423 11.42 -27.09 10.43
CA LEU A 423 11.52 -25.64 10.52
C LEU A 423 11.67 -25.22 11.99
N PRO A 424 12.71 -24.44 12.36
CA PRO A 424 12.90 -24.00 13.75
C PRO A 424 11.77 -23.09 14.23
N ASN A 425 11.17 -23.37 15.39
CA ASN A 425 9.95 -22.70 15.84
C ASN A 425 9.91 -22.31 17.34
N ASP A 426 10.90 -22.73 18.15
CA ASP A 426 11.02 -22.31 19.55
C ASP A 426 12.08 -21.21 19.72
N PRO A 427 11.70 -19.92 19.71
CA PRO A 427 12.66 -18.82 19.83
C PRO A 427 13.34 -18.74 21.21
N LYS A 428 12.91 -19.53 22.21
CA LYS A 428 13.55 -19.56 23.53
C LYS A 428 14.81 -20.42 23.56
N ASP A 429 14.95 -21.33 22.59
CA ASP A 429 16.16 -22.13 22.43
C ASP A 429 17.25 -21.31 21.68
N PRO A 430 18.44 -21.12 22.28
CA PRO A 430 19.56 -20.43 21.62
C PRO A 430 19.99 -21.08 20.29
N ALA A 431 19.91 -22.41 20.18
CA ALA A 431 20.25 -23.12 18.95
C ALA A 431 19.24 -22.83 17.84
N VAL A 432 17.95 -22.76 18.19
CA VAL A 432 16.90 -22.32 17.26
C VAL A 432 17.13 -20.88 16.84
N THR A 433 17.42 -19.97 17.77
CA THR A 433 17.71 -18.57 17.45
C THR A 433 18.87 -18.43 16.46
N ALA A 434 19.94 -19.20 16.64
CA ALA A 434 21.06 -19.25 15.69
C ALA A 434 20.61 -19.77 14.31
N ALA A 435 19.74 -20.77 14.26
CA ALA A 435 19.18 -21.30 13.01
C ALA A 435 18.25 -20.31 12.30
N LEU A 436 17.46 -19.51 13.03
CA LEU A 436 16.64 -18.43 12.46
C LEU A 436 17.52 -17.35 11.83
N LYS A 437 18.62 -16.96 12.51
CA LYS A 437 19.60 -15.99 12.00
C LYS A 437 20.32 -16.48 10.74
N ALA A 438 20.58 -17.78 10.65
CA ALA A 438 21.26 -18.41 9.52
C ALA A 438 20.29 -18.84 8.40
N ASN A 439 19.03 -18.39 8.41
CA ASN A 439 18.04 -18.81 7.42
C ASN A 439 18.43 -18.36 6.00
N THR A 440 18.54 -19.32 5.09
CA THR A 440 18.81 -19.12 3.66
C THR A 440 17.71 -19.74 2.77
N ARG A 441 16.51 -19.90 3.32
CA ARG A 441 15.38 -20.51 2.62
C ARG A 441 14.46 -19.46 1.99
N LEU A 442 13.65 -19.88 1.03
CA LEU A 442 12.49 -19.12 0.48
C LEU A 442 11.23 -19.29 1.35
N CYS A 443 11.43 -19.41 2.67
CA CYS A 443 10.41 -19.24 3.67
C CYS A 443 11.05 -18.60 4.90
N TYR A 444 10.26 -17.91 5.71
CA TYR A 444 10.75 -17.12 6.84
C TYR A 444 9.87 -17.30 8.08
N PRO A 445 10.45 -17.18 9.28
CA PRO A 445 9.71 -17.22 10.53
C PRO A 445 8.91 -15.93 10.72
N ALA A 446 7.71 -16.01 11.27
CA ALA A 446 6.97 -14.87 11.80
C ALA A 446 6.18 -15.30 13.05
N PHE A 447 6.01 -14.39 14.00
CA PHE A 447 5.12 -14.65 15.13
C PHE A 447 3.67 -14.59 14.65
N TRP A 448 3.01 -15.75 14.66
CA TRP A 448 1.62 -15.88 14.27
C TRP A 448 1.00 -17.14 14.88
N HIS A 449 -0.21 -17.00 15.39
CA HIS A 449 -1.03 -18.10 15.86
C HIS A 449 -2.52 -17.76 15.66
N PRO A 450 -3.41 -18.74 15.40
CA PRO A 450 -4.85 -18.48 15.31
C PRO A 450 -5.45 -17.92 16.60
N ASP A 451 -4.94 -18.37 17.75
CA ASP A 451 -5.20 -17.74 19.04
C ASP A 451 -4.22 -16.56 19.23
N PRO A 452 -4.71 -15.30 19.24
CA PRO A 452 -3.85 -14.13 19.40
C PRO A 452 -3.19 -14.03 20.79
N ALA A 453 -3.59 -14.85 21.77
CA ALA A 453 -2.93 -14.92 23.07
C ALA A 453 -1.64 -15.75 23.04
N GLU A 454 -1.44 -16.56 22.01
CA GLU A 454 -0.28 -17.45 21.88
C GLU A 454 0.82 -16.81 21.03
N GLU A 455 1.99 -16.60 21.62
CA GLU A 455 3.16 -16.01 20.96
C GLU A 455 4.10 -17.13 20.47
N SER A 456 3.75 -17.76 19.33
CA SER A 456 4.56 -18.79 18.67
C SER A 456 5.05 -18.39 17.29
N ILE A 457 6.19 -18.96 16.86
CA ILE A 457 6.66 -18.83 15.47
C ILE A 457 5.90 -19.79 14.56
N ASP A 458 5.45 -19.27 13.43
CA ASP A 458 5.05 -20.03 12.26
C ASP A 458 5.88 -19.59 11.05
N TRP A 459 5.79 -20.33 9.95
CA TRP A 459 6.62 -20.11 8.76
C TRP A 459 5.79 -19.71 7.55
N PHE A 460 6.32 -18.77 6.77
CA PHE A 460 5.64 -18.18 5.62
C PHE A 460 6.51 -18.24 4.37
N HIS A 461 5.90 -18.49 3.22
CA HIS A 461 6.58 -18.58 1.94
C HIS A 461 7.02 -17.21 1.44
N LYS A 462 8.17 -17.21 0.76
CA LYS A 462 8.63 -16.14 -0.13
C LYS A 462 8.57 -16.67 -1.55
N TYR A 463 7.68 -16.15 -2.37
CA TYR A 463 7.57 -16.60 -3.75
C TYR A 463 8.39 -15.71 -4.68
N VAL A 464 9.07 -16.35 -5.64
CA VAL A 464 9.88 -15.67 -6.64
C VAL A 464 9.52 -16.15 -8.03
N VAL A 465 9.69 -15.27 -9.01
CA VAL A 465 9.41 -15.57 -10.42
C VAL A 465 10.54 -16.44 -10.96
N GLU A 466 10.21 -17.60 -11.51
CA GLU A 466 11.17 -18.48 -12.17
C GLU A 466 11.44 -18.02 -13.60
N SER A 467 10.39 -17.70 -14.35
CA SER A 467 10.52 -17.20 -15.71
C SER A 467 9.34 -16.32 -16.12
N VAL A 468 9.61 -15.43 -17.07
CA VAL A 468 8.61 -14.66 -17.82
C VAL A 468 8.78 -15.00 -19.29
N GLU A 469 7.70 -15.40 -19.95
CA GLU A 469 7.67 -15.68 -21.39
C GLU A 469 6.73 -14.71 -22.10
N GLU A 470 7.24 -14.03 -23.12
CA GLU A 470 6.48 -13.15 -24.00
C GLU A 470 6.08 -13.93 -25.25
N VAL A 471 4.78 -13.98 -25.52
CA VAL A 471 4.16 -14.73 -26.63
C VAL A 471 3.36 -13.73 -27.49
N PRO A 472 3.97 -13.18 -28.55
CA PRO A 472 3.31 -12.24 -29.44
C PRO A 472 2.13 -12.89 -30.19
N ALA A 473 1.02 -12.16 -30.34
CA ALA A 473 -0.14 -12.61 -31.14
C ALA A 473 -0.11 -12.05 -32.58
N VAL A 474 1.09 -11.90 -33.14
CA VAL A 474 1.33 -11.40 -34.50
C VAL A 474 2.36 -12.27 -35.19
N ASP A 475 2.28 -12.38 -36.51
CA ASP A 475 3.25 -13.15 -37.30
C ASP A 475 4.61 -12.47 -37.34
N GLY A 476 5.69 -13.26 -37.21
CA GLY A 476 7.08 -12.82 -37.38
C GLY A 476 7.95 -12.90 -36.13
N PRO A 477 7.58 -12.25 -35.00
CA PRO A 477 8.36 -12.32 -33.76
C PRO A 477 8.35 -13.71 -33.10
N PHE A 478 9.49 -14.16 -32.58
CA PHE A 478 9.58 -15.37 -31.76
C PHE A 478 9.16 -15.12 -30.30
N ASN A 479 8.83 -16.19 -29.59
CA ASN A 479 8.65 -16.13 -28.15
C ASN A 479 9.99 -15.81 -27.48
N VAL A 480 9.99 -14.83 -26.59
CA VAL A 480 11.16 -14.47 -25.79
C VAL A 480 10.93 -14.95 -24.37
N ARG A 481 11.88 -15.73 -23.84
CA ARG A 481 11.84 -16.23 -22.47
C ARG A 481 12.96 -15.60 -21.66
N THR A 482 12.57 -15.00 -20.54
CA THR A 482 13.48 -14.52 -19.49
C THR A 482 13.42 -15.46 -18.30
N VAL A 483 14.56 -16.00 -17.90
CA VAL A 483 14.71 -16.91 -16.75
C VAL A 483 15.50 -16.22 -15.65
N TYR A 484 15.07 -16.41 -14.40
CA TYR A 484 15.72 -15.88 -13.22
C TYR A 484 16.35 -17.00 -12.40
N GLU A 485 17.67 -16.96 -12.30
CA GLU A 485 18.43 -17.82 -11.40
C GLU A 485 18.83 -17.01 -10.17
N TYR A 486 18.52 -17.56 -9.00
CA TYR A 486 18.69 -16.90 -7.71
C TYR A 486 19.80 -17.61 -6.93
N GLY A 487 20.73 -16.84 -6.37
CA GLY A 487 21.70 -17.33 -5.40
C GLY A 487 21.09 -17.53 -4.01
N THR A 488 21.87 -17.26 -2.97
CA THR A 488 21.47 -17.45 -1.57
C THR A 488 20.59 -16.29 -1.09
N PRO A 489 19.33 -16.54 -0.67
CA PRO A 489 18.52 -15.48 -0.05
C PRO A 489 19.02 -15.15 1.35
N GLY A 490 18.90 -13.87 1.73
CA GLY A 490 19.18 -13.38 3.07
C GLY A 490 17.94 -12.85 3.79
N TRP A 491 17.97 -12.91 5.12
CA TRP A 491 16.92 -12.37 5.99
C TRP A 491 17.52 -11.53 7.12
N LYS A 492 16.90 -10.39 7.41
CA LYS A 492 17.24 -9.49 8.51
C LYS A 492 16.20 -9.60 9.62
N LEU A 493 16.65 -9.30 10.84
CA LEU A 493 15.76 -9.14 11.99
C LEU A 493 14.80 -7.98 11.68
N ALA A 494 13.50 -8.20 11.82
CA ALA A 494 12.51 -7.13 11.68
C ALA A 494 12.52 -6.26 12.95
N GLU A 495 13.03 -5.03 12.84
CA GLU A 495 13.29 -4.14 13.98
C GLU A 495 12.34 -2.94 14.09
N GLN A 496 11.16 -3.04 13.47
CA GLN A 496 10.12 -2.01 13.51
C GLN A 496 9.90 -1.47 14.93
N GLU A 497 9.98 -0.16 15.10
CA GLU A 497 10.13 0.51 16.40
C GLU A 497 9.08 0.09 17.43
N PHE A 498 7.80 0.10 17.04
CA PHE A 498 6.68 -0.24 17.92
C PHE A 498 6.28 -1.71 17.93
N THR A 499 7.09 -2.60 17.35
CA THR A 499 6.89 -4.05 17.56
C THR A 499 7.48 -4.48 18.90
N LYS A 500 6.74 -5.33 19.61
CA LYS A 500 7.21 -5.94 20.86
C LYS A 500 8.53 -6.66 20.60
N LYS A 501 9.59 -6.29 21.33
CA LYS A 501 10.95 -6.82 21.13
C LYS A 501 11.01 -8.35 21.17
N SER A 502 10.22 -8.99 22.03
CA SER A 502 10.18 -10.46 22.15
C SER A 502 9.54 -11.19 20.97
N THR A 503 8.84 -10.47 20.08
CA THR A 503 8.19 -11.04 18.88
C THR A 503 8.90 -10.64 17.58
N ARG A 504 10.10 -10.07 17.67
CA ARG A 504 10.93 -9.77 16.49
C ARG A 504 11.65 -11.04 16.03
N THR A 505 11.74 -11.24 14.73
CA THR A 505 12.40 -12.42 14.13
C THR A 505 12.99 -12.07 12.75
N TRP A 506 13.73 -12.99 12.14
CA TRP A 506 14.40 -12.82 10.84
C TRP A 506 13.42 -12.93 9.67
N SER A 507 12.45 -12.02 9.63
CA SER A 507 11.36 -11.97 8.64
C SER A 507 11.51 -10.89 7.57
N GLN A 508 12.51 -10.01 7.68
CA GLN A 508 12.73 -8.95 6.69
C GLN A 508 13.61 -9.49 5.56
N PHE A 509 13.05 -9.65 4.36
CA PHE A 509 13.81 -10.16 3.22
C PHE A 509 14.94 -9.19 2.83
N ALA A 510 16.17 -9.69 2.76
CA ALA A 510 17.37 -8.91 2.46
C ALA A 510 17.79 -8.97 0.98
N GLY A 511 17.06 -9.73 0.16
CA GLY A 511 17.42 -10.00 -1.22
C GLY A 511 18.23 -11.29 -1.39
N PHE A 512 18.82 -11.43 -2.55
CA PHE A 512 19.76 -12.50 -2.89
C PHE A 512 21.16 -11.91 -3.01
N ASP A 513 22.18 -12.70 -2.71
CA ASP A 513 23.58 -12.36 -3.01
C ASP A 513 23.82 -12.13 -4.52
N GLN A 514 23.12 -12.89 -5.36
CA GLN A 514 23.17 -12.79 -6.81
C GLN A 514 21.81 -13.12 -7.44
N VAL A 515 21.46 -12.40 -8.50
CA VAL A 515 20.38 -12.76 -9.43
C VAL A 515 20.95 -12.75 -10.84
N THR A 516 20.90 -13.89 -11.52
CA THR A 516 21.28 -14.01 -12.93
C THR A 516 20.02 -13.98 -13.78
N VAL A 517 20.00 -13.09 -14.78
CA VAL A 517 18.87 -12.92 -15.71
C VAL A 517 19.33 -13.39 -17.08
N LEU A 518 18.66 -14.41 -17.61
CA LEU A 518 18.95 -14.99 -18.91
C LEU A 518 17.75 -14.76 -19.83
N THR A 519 17.95 -13.97 -20.88
CA THR A 519 16.90 -13.69 -21.87
C THR A 519 17.33 -14.21 -23.24
N GLY A 520 16.44 -14.94 -23.90
CA GLY A 520 16.68 -15.43 -25.26
C GLY A 520 15.39 -15.90 -25.93
N GLU A 521 15.48 -16.08 -27.24
CA GLU A 521 14.43 -16.67 -28.03
C GLU A 521 14.34 -18.17 -27.74
N ASN A 522 13.13 -18.70 -27.57
CA ASN A 522 12.91 -20.14 -27.55
C ASN A 522 13.01 -20.68 -28.99
N GLU A 523 14.22 -20.88 -29.51
CA GLU A 523 14.40 -21.55 -30.81
C GLU A 523 14.02 -23.03 -30.69
N ALA A 524 12.98 -23.47 -31.41
CA ALA A 524 12.64 -24.88 -31.60
C ALA A 524 13.47 -25.55 -32.72
N ALA A 525 14.73 -25.13 -32.93
CA ALA A 525 15.62 -25.72 -33.93
C ALA A 525 16.64 -26.66 -33.25
N PRO A 526 16.79 -27.92 -33.68
CA PRO A 526 17.83 -28.80 -33.18
C PRO A 526 19.18 -28.35 -33.75
N GLY A 527 19.93 -27.52 -33.02
CA GLY A 527 21.34 -27.24 -33.39
C GLY A 527 21.97 -25.91 -32.99
N ALA A 528 21.31 -25.01 -32.25
CA ALA A 528 21.95 -23.75 -31.85
C ALA A 528 22.47 -23.81 -30.40
N GLY A 529 23.78 -23.98 -30.25
CA GLY A 529 24.46 -23.90 -28.96
C GLY A 529 24.24 -22.53 -28.29
N ARG A 530 24.00 -22.56 -26.96
CA ARG A 530 23.89 -21.38 -26.09
C ARG A 530 25.03 -20.40 -26.40
N ARG A 531 24.71 -19.26 -27.00
CA ARG A 531 25.68 -18.16 -27.15
C ARG A 531 25.76 -17.40 -25.83
N CYS A 532 26.93 -17.42 -25.20
CA CYS A 532 27.24 -16.54 -24.08
C CYS A 532 27.11 -15.07 -24.51
N PRO A 533 26.61 -14.17 -23.62
CA PRO A 533 26.60 -12.74 -23.91
C PRO A 533 28.04 -12.20 -23.98
N SER A 534 28.28 -11.34 -24.96
CA SER A 534 29.54 -10.60 -25.14
C SER A 534 29.72 -9.59 -23.99
N PRO A 535 30.93 -9.38 -23.45
CA PRO A 535 31.13 -8.45 -22.34
C PRO A 535 30.98 -7.01 -22.81
N ALA A 536 30.00 -6.30 -22.25
CA ALA A 536 29.93 -4.85 -22.38
C ALA A 536 31.10 -4.22 -21.61
N THR A 537 31.84 -3.37 -22.31
CA THR A 537 33.01 -2.61 -21.86
C THR A 537 32.75 -1.76 -20.61
N SER A 538 33.38 -2.10 -19.49
CA SER A 538 34.07 -1.14 -18.60
C SER A 538 35.07 -1.91 -17.73
N GLY A 539 36.29 -1.38 -17.62
CA GLY A 539 37.49 -2.17 -17.36
C GLY A 539 37.65 -2.72 -15.94
N ALA A 540 38.12 -3.98 -15.86
CA ALA A 540 39.24 -4.45 -15.03
C ALA A 540 39.34 -5.99 -15.12
N TRP A 541 40.44 -6.47 -15.71
CA TRP A 541 41.05 -7.80 -15.62
C TRP A 541 40.16 -9.06 -15.82
N ALA A 542 40.04 -9.47 -17.09
CA ALA A 542 39.62 -10.82 -17.45
C ALA A 542 40.78 -11.82 -17.31
N THR A 543 40.52 -12.96 -16.67
CA THR A 543 41.32 -14.19 -16.83
C THR A 543 40.48 -15.17 -17.67
N PRO A 544 41.01 -15.85 -18.70
CA PRO A 544 40.22 -16.72 -19.54
C PRO A 544 39.94 -18.07 -18.85
N CYS A 545 38.69 -18.54 -18.92
CA CYS A 545 38.32 -19.91 -18.52
C CYS A 545 38.65 -20.92 -19.62
N ARG A 546 39.10 -22.10 -19.21
CA ARG A 546 39.12 -23.34 -20.01
C ARG A 546 37.75 -24.00 -20.00
#